data_AF-A0A137QAU6-F1
#
_entry.id   AF-A0A137QAU6-F1
#
_cell.length_a   1.000
_cell.length_b   1.000
_cell.length_c   1.000
_cell.angle_alpha   90.00
_cell.angle_beta   90.00
_cell.angle_gamma   90.00
#
_symmetry.space_group_name_H-M   'P 1'
#
loop_
_entity.id
_entity.type
_entity.pdbx_description
1 polymer ?
#
loop_
_entity_poly.entity_id
_entity_poly.type
_entity_poly.pdbx_seq_one_letter_code
_entity_poly.pdbx_strand_id
1 'polypeptide(L)'
;MSEGCSGAAFSLAFSTNLVPTPGERDIIHEWLSKAIQCDKDKVPIPRVPMSKSYLKITGVNFYMPTDWHDDGSNQLTADDVLYVMNRNPLFENITLASPPRVMRATPHSDMAIIWFDIWDSQNGTNAKLLTNCSFNFDKDVAVIRACNMHPGISQCQNCWKWGHITTKCRSQGWNLVLPSES
;
A
#
# COMPACT_ATOMS: atom_id res chain seq x y z
N MET A 1 -27.21 -20.47 -0.91
CA MET A 1 -26.77 -20.51 0.50
C MET A 1 -25.26 -20.55 0.47
N SER A 2 -24.64 -19.38 0.63
CA SER A 2 -23.19 -19.24 0.52
C SER A 2 -22.62 -19.18 1.94
N GLU A 3 -22.04 -20.27 2.40
CA GLU A 3 -21.33 -20.31 3.68
C GLU A 3 -20.08 -19.43 3.57
N GLY A 4 -20.16 -18.24 4.15
CA GLY A 4 -19.01 -17.38 4.38
C GLY A 4 -18.10 -18.02 5.41
N CYS A 5 -17.13 -18.82 4.96
CA CYS A 5 -16.00 -19.21 5.79
C CYS A 5 -15.15 -17.96 6.08
N SER A 6 -15.44 -17.32 7.22
CA SER A 6 -14.51 -16.40 7.89
C SER A 6 -13.33 -17.21 8.41
N GLY A 7 -12.43 -17.62 7.51
CA GLY A 7 -11.16 -18.23 7.88
C GLY A 7 -10.34 -17.24 8.70
N ALA A 8 -9.92 -17.63 9.91
CA ALA A 8 -8.99 -16.85 10.70
C ALA A 8 -7.73 -16.60 9.88
N ALA A 9 -7.50 -15.34 9.50
CA ALA A 9 -6.27 -14.97 8.80
C ALA A 9 -5.10 -15.09 9.79
N PHE A 10 -4.38 -16.21 9.72
CA PHE A 10 -3.14 -16.41 10.44
C PHE A 10 -2.03 -15.62 9.76
N SER A 11 -1.41 -14.69 10.49
CA SER A 11 -0.20 -14.00 10.06
C SER A 11 0.98 -14.51 10.87
N LEU A 12 2.02 -15.03 10.20
CA LEU A 12 3.27 -15.42 10.85
C LEU A 12 4.28 -14.26 10.73
N ALA A 13 4.90 -13.88 11.85
CA ALA A 13 5.93 -12.85 11.87
C ALA A 13 7.27 -13.46 12.28
N PHE A 14 8.32 -13.16 11.52
CA PHE A 14 9.68 -13.56 11.83
C PHE A 14 10.44 -12.37 12.40
N SER A 15 10.96 -12.52 13.62
CA SER A 15 11.88 -11.54 14.19
C SER A 15 13.29 -11.88 13.73
N THR A 16 13.92 -10.96 12.99
CA THR A 16 15.29 -11.10 12.50
C THR A 16 16.07 -9.85 12.88
N ASN A 17 17.36 -9.99 13.18
CA ASN A 17 18.26 -8.87 13.47
C ASN A 17 18.76 -8.16 12.21
N LEU A 18 18.58 -8.77 11.04
CA LEU A 18 18.99 -8.27 9.73
C LEU A 18 17.84 -8.43 8.73
N VAL A 19 17.79 -7.56 7.72
CA VAL A 19 16.80 -7.66 6.64
C VAL A 19 17.20 -8.82 5.71
N PRO A 20 16.36 -9.86 5.55
CA PRO A 20 16.69 -10.98 4.69
C PRO A 20 16.86 -10.56 3.22
N THR A 21 17.98 -11.01 2.64
CA THR A 21 18.28 -10.94 1.21
C THR A 21 17.29 -11.77 0.39
N PRO A 22 17.20 -11.57 -0.93
CA PRO A 22 16.30 -12.38 -1.78
C PRO A 22 16.51 -13.89 -1.62
N GLY A 23 17.77 -14.36 -1.59
CA GLY A 23 18.06 -15.79 -1.40
C GLY A 23 17.65 -16.32 -0.03
N GLU A 24 17.78 -15.53 1.04
CA GLU A 24 17.31 -15.93 2.37
C GLU A 24 15.78 -15.97 2.46
N ARG A 25 15.06 -15.13 1.70
CA ARG A 25 13.60 -15.20 1.62
C ARG A 25 13.13 -16.49 0.96
N ASP A 26 13.85 -16.97 -0.06
CA ASP A 26 13.52 -18.24 -0.71
C ASP A 26 13.68 -19.42 0.25
N ILE A 27 14.72 -19.39 1.08
CA ILE A 27 14.94 -20.38 2.15
C ILE A 27 13.81 -20.31 3.18
N ILE A 28 13.42 -19.11 3.63
CA ILE A 28 12.31 -18.93 4.58
C ILE A 28 11.00 -19.43 3.97
N HIS A 29 10.74 -19.15 2.68
CA HIS A 29 9.54 -19.57 1.97
C HIS A 29 9.46 -21.10 1.80
N GLU A 30 10.58 -21.73 1.46
CA GLU A 30 10.68 -23.20 1.38
C GLU A 30 10.54 -23.86 2.76
N TRP A 31 11.14 -23.28 3.80
CA TRP A 31 11.00 -23.79 5.16
C TRP A 31 9.54 -23.67 5.64
N LEU A 32 8.90 -22.53 5.36
CA LEU A 32 7.48 -22.30 5.68
C LEU A 32 6.59 -23.35 5.03
N SER A 33 6.76 -23.62 3.74
CA SER A 33 5.94 -24.61 3.02
C SER A 33 6.05 -25.99 3.63
N LYS A 34 7.27 -26.39 4.04
CA LYS A 34 7.50 -27.65 4.77
C LYS A 34 6.87 -27.63 6.16
N ALA A 35 7.03 -26.55 6.92
CA ALA A 35 6.54 -26.46 8.31
C ALA A 35 5.01 -26.48 8.40
N ILE A 36 4.31 -25.82 7.48
CA ILE A 36 2.84 -25.79 7.43
C ILE A 36 2.24 -26.91 6.55
N GLN A 37 3.09 -27.81 6.02
CA GLN A 37 2.70 -28.92 5.14
C GLN A 37 1.80 -28.47 3.97
N CYS A 38 2.12 -27.32 3.40
CA CYS A 38 1.36 -26.72 2.30
C CYS A 38 2.25 -26.59 1.07
N ASP A 39 1.63 -26.62 -0.10
CA ASP A 39 2.31 -26.37 -1.35
C ASP A 39 2.94 -24.97 -1.35
N LYS A 40 4.17 -24.85 -1.85
CA LYS A 40 4.94 -23.60 -1.87
C LYS A 40 4.19 -22.48 -2.60
N ASP A 41 3.45 -22.83 -3.65
CA ASP A 41 2.64 -21.88 -4.43
C ASP A 41 1.42 -21.33 -3.66
N LYS A 42 1.01 -22.04 -2.59
CA LYS A 42 -0.08 -21.61 -1.70
C LYS A 42 0.43 -20.85 -0.48
N VAL A 43 1.75 -20.85 -0.24
CA VAL A 43 2.36 -20.11 0.86
C VAL A 43 2.62 -18.67 0.41
N PRO A 44 2.16 -17.65 1.15
CA PRO A 44 2.50 -16.27 0.87
C PRO A 44 4.02 -16.05 0.89
N ILE A 45 4.54 -15.36 -0.12
CA ILE A 45 5.97 -15.00 -0.19
C ILE A 45 6.32 -14.13 1.03
N PRO A 46 7.40 -14.44 1.79
CA PRO A 46 7.85 -13.64 2.91
C PRO A 46 8.17 -12.22 2.46
N ARG A 47 7.52 -11.24 3.09
CA ARG A 47 7.79 -9.82 2.85
C ARG A 47 8.65 -9.28 3.99
N VAL A 48 9.71 -8.56 3.63
CA VAL A 48 10.49 -7.83 4.63
C VAL A 48 9.68 -6.64 5.17
N PRO A 49 9.95 -6.21 6.42
CA PRO A 49 9.44 -4.94 6.90
C PRO A 49 9.88 -3.83 5.94
N MET A 50 8.93 -3.27 5.19
CA MET A 50 9.16 -2.10 4.35
C MET A 50 8.51 -0.90 5.02
N SER A 51 9.17 0.25 4.91
CA SER A 51 8.54 1.50 5.30
C SER A 51 7.38 1.78 4.35
N LYS A 52 6.43 2.57 4.82
CA LYS A 52 5.40 3.16 3.97
C LYS A 52 5.67 4.65 3.86
N SER A 53 5.61 5.14 2.64
CA SER A 53 5.62 6.56 2.38
C SER A 53 4.25 7.01 1.88
N TYR A 54 3.81 8.15 2.40
CA TYR A 54 2.52 8.75 2.11
C TYR A 54 2.73 9.90 1.13
N LEU A 55 2.04 9.84 0.01
CA LEU A 55 2.13 10.81 -1.06
C LEU A 55 0.73 11.27 -1.48
N LYS A 56 0.68 12.45 -2.08
CA LYS A 56 -0.53 12.95 -2.72
C LYS A 56 -0.22 13.57 -4.07
N ILE A 57 -1.17 13.48 -4.97
CA ILE A 57 -1.16 14.15 -6.27
C ILE A 57 -2.14 15.31 -6.19
N THR A 58 -1.70 16.47 -6.68
CA THR A 58 -2.47 17.72 -6.70
C THR A 58 -2.43 18.34 -8.09
N GLY A 59 -3.44 19.15 -8.42
CA GLY A 59 -3.52 19.82 -9.72
C GLY A 59 -4.23 19.00 -10.79
N VAL A 60 -5.12 18.09 -10.38
CA VAL A 60 -5.97 17.29 -11.27
C VAL A 60 -7.42 17.68 -11.02
N ASN A 61 -8.22 17.81 -12.07
CA ASN A 61 -9.66 18.04 -11.92
C ASN A 61 -10.37 16.82 -11.30
N PHE A 62 -11.34 17.07 -10.43
CA PHE A 62 -12.21 16.03 -9.90
C PHE A 62 -13.27 15.59 -10.91
N TYR A 63 -13.68 16.52 -11.77
CA TYR A 63 -14.60 16.24 -12.86
C TYR A 63 -13.84 16.06 -14.18
N MET A 64 -13.90 14.86 -14.72
CA MET A 64 -13.31 14.47 -15.99
C MET A 64 -14.26 14.75 -17.16
N PRO A 65 -13.74 14.89 -18.38
CA PRO A 65 -14.56 14.95 -19.59
C PRO A 65 -15.53 13.75 -19.69
N THR A 66 -16.75 13.96 -20.18
CA THR A 66 -17.79 12.91 -20.24
C THR A 66 -17.49 11.78 -21.23
N ASP A 67 -16.45 11.92 -22.05
CA ASP A 67 -15.93 10.91 -22.97
C ASP A 67 -14.92 9.94 -22.33
N TRP A 68 -14.58 10.12 -21.06
CA TRP A 68 -13.71 9.19 -20.34
C TRP A 68 -14.39 7.90 -19.91
N HIS A 69 -15.70 7.96 -19.64
CA HIS A 69 -16.46 6.81 -19.17
C HIS A 69 -17.67 6.57 -20.06
N ASP A 70 -17.81 5.32 -20.52
CA ASP A 70 -18.94 4.89 -21.37
C ASP A 70 -20.30 5.00 -20.66
N ASP A 71 -20.31 5.03 -19.33
CA ASP A 71 -21.51 5.20 -18.51
C ASP A 71 -21.94 6.67 -18.34
N GLY A 72 -21.20 7.61 -18.94
CA GLY A 72 -21.43 9.04 -18.84
C GLY A 72 -21.08 9.64 -17.47
N SER A 73 -20.47 8.86 -16.57
CA SER A 73 -19.90 9.42 -15.35
C SER A 73 -18.75 10.36 -15.69
N ASN A 74 -18.59 11.38 -14.87
CA ASN A 74 -17.59 12.40 -15.06
C ASN A 74 -16.73 12.59 -13.81
N GLN A 75 -16.78 11.66 -12.85
CA GLN A 75 -16.05 11.78 -11.60
C GLN A 75 -14.78 10.96 -11.68
N LEU A 76 -13.66 11.56 -11.27
CA LEU A 76 -12.39 10.86 -11.21
C LEU A 76 -12.45 9.72 -10.19
N THR A 77 -12.18 8.50 -10.64
CA THR A 77 -12.18 7.29 -9.81
C THR A 77 -10.76 6.83 -9.47
N ALA A 78 -10.64 5.89 -8.53
CA ALA A 78 -9.35 5.29 -8.20
C ALA A 78 -8.79 4.46 -9.38
N ASP A 79 -9.65 3.86 -10.20
CA ASP A 79 -9.23 3.05 -11.34
C ASP A 79 -8.63 3.92 -12.46
N ASP A 80 -9.17 5.13 -12.68
CA ASP A 80 -8.60 6.08 -13.63
C ASP A 80 -7.20 6.54 -13.21
N VAL A 81 -7.03 6.82 -11.92
CA VAL A 81 -5.73 7.16 -11.35
C VAL A 81 -4.75 6.01 -11.57
N LEU A 82 -5.16 4.77 -11.27
CA LEU A 82 -4.31 3.59 -11.48
C LEU A 82 -3.93 3.43 -12.96
N TYR A 83 -4.88 3.65 -13.87
CA TYR A 83 -4.63 3.60 -15.31
C TYR A 83 -3.57 4.62 -15.74
N VAL A 84 -3.68 5.87 -15.29
CA VAL A 84 -2.70 6.92 -15.60
C VAL A 84 -1.34 6.61 -14.96
N MET A 85 -1.31 6.17 -13.70
CA MET A 85 -0.07 5.81 -13.01
C MET A 85 0.66 4.67 -13.73
N ASN A 86 -0.05 3.61 -14.12
CA ASN A 86 0.55 2.44 -14.80
C ASN A 86 1.13 2.75 -16.18
N ARG A 87 0.70 3.83 -16.83
CA ARG A 87 1.24 4.26 -18.13
C ARG A 87 2.37 5.25 -18.02
N ASN A 88 2.64 5.77 -16.83
CA ASN A 88 3.61 6.82 -16.64
C ASN A 88 4.94 6.23 -16.12
N PRO A 89 6.08 6.51 -16.79
CA PRO A 89 7.38 5.96 -16.40
C PRO A 89 7.83 6.35 -14.98
N LEU A 90 7.27 7.43 -14.40
CA LEU A 90 7.54 7.80 -13.01
C LEU A 90 7.14 6.71 -12.01
N PHE A 91 6.15 5.88 -12.34
CA PHE A 91 5.64 4.85 -11.44
C PHE A 91 6.08 3.43 -11.81
N GLU A 92 6.89 3.24 -12.85
CA GLU A 92 7.29 1.92 -13.37
C GLU A 92 7.89 1.00 -12.29
N ASN A 93 8.68 1.56 -11.37
CA ASN A 93 9.35 0.82 -10.29
C ASN A 93 8.74 1.09 -8.91
N ILE A 94 7.51 1.58 -8.86
CA ILE A 94 6.84 1.99 -7.63
C ILE A 94 5.74 1.00 -7.27
N THR A 95 5.89 0.33 -6.13
CA THR A 95 4.88 -0.60 -5.63
C THR A 95 3.90 0.13 -4.71
N LEU A 96 2.65 0.24 -5.13
CA LEU A 96 1.57 0.77 -4.30
C LEU A 96 1.32 -0.12 -3.07
N ALA A 97 1.16 0.51 -1.90
CA ALA A 97 0.82 -0.16 -0.64
C ALA A 97 -0.69 -0.22 -0.39
N SER A 98 -1.47 0.62 -1.08
CA SER A 98 -2.93 0.62 -1.08
C SER A 98 -3.45 1.23 -2.40
N PRO A 99 -4.70 0.93 -2.80
CA PRO A 99 -5.33 1.64 -3.92
C PRO A 99 -5.41 3.14 -3.65
N PRO A 100 -5.22 3.99 -4.68
CA PRO A 100 -5.35 5.43 -4.54
C PRO A 100 -6.74 5.85 -4.03
N ARG A 101 -6.80 6.97 -3.31
CA ARG A 101 -8.05 7.56 -2.82
C ARG A 101 -8.23 8.93 -3.41
N VAL A 102 -9.30 9.12 -4.17
CA VAL A 102 -9.66 10.40 -4.76
C VAL A 102 -10.58 11.16 -3.79
N MET A 103 -10.25 12.42 -3.50
CA MET A 103 -11.09 13.33 -2.74
C MET A 103 -11.13 14.69 -3.41
N ARG A 104 -12.22 15.45 -3.23
CA ARG A 104 -12.23 16.86 -3.61
C ARG A 104 -11.32 17.66 -2.67
N ALA A 105 -10.59 18.65 -3.20
CA ALA A 105 -9.70 19.49 -2.40
C ALA A 105 -10.46 20.27 -1.33
N THR A 106 -11.67 20.74 -1.66
CA THR A 106 -12.66 21.31 -0.75
C THR A 106 -14.07 20.94 -1.21
N PRO A 107 -15.12 21.07 -0.38
CA PRO A 107 -16.50 20.74 -0.77
C PRO A 107 -17.02 21.47 -2.02
N HIS A 108 -16.44 22.62 -2.35
CA HIS A 108 -16.83 23.45 -3.49
C HIS A 108 -15.75 23.54 -4.57
N SER A 109 -14.62 22.84 -4.42
CA SER A 109 -13.55 22.85 -5.41
C SER A 109 -13.80 21.80 -6.48
N ASP A 110 -13.45 22.15 -7.71
CA ASP A 110 -13.42 21.23 -8.84
C ASP A 110 -12.07 20.50 -8.94
N MET A 111 -11.15 20.74 -8.01
CA MET A 111 -9.85 20.08 -7.95
C MET A 111 -9.92 18.83 -7.07
N ALA A 112 -9.22 17.78 -7.47
CA ALA A 112 -9.00 16.58 -6.70
C ALA A 112 -7.67 16.64 -5.92
N ILE A 113 -7.67 16.01 -4.75
CA ILE A 113 -6.48 15.53 -4.06
C ILE A 113 -6.55 14.01 -4.10
N ILE A 114 -5.54 13.42 -4.72
CA ILE A 114 -5.43 11.97 -4.85
C ILE A 114 -4.37 11.51 -3.86
N TRP A 115 -4.76 10.70 -2.90
CA TRP A 115 -3.87 10.15 -1.89
C TRP A 115 -3.43 8.75 -2.28
N PHE A 116 -2.14 8.43 -2.13
CA PHE A 116 -1.64 7.10 -2.42
C PHE A 116 -0.47 6.74 -1.51
N ASP A 117 -0.43 5.47 -1.12
CA ASP A 117 0.63 4.93 -0.29
C ASP A 117 1.55 4.09 -1.17
N ILE A 118 2.86 4.17 -0.93
CA ILE A 118 3.85 3.31 -1.58
C ILE A 118 4.63 2.52 -0.53
N TRP A 119 5.06 1.33 -0.92
CA TRP A 119 6.12 0.64 -0.21
C TRP A 119 7.45 1.33 -0.50
N ASP A 120 8.24 1.56 0.54
CA ASP A 120 9.47 2.33 0.46
C ASP A 120 10.57 1.75 1.35
N SER A 121 11.80 2.19 1.09
CA SER A 121 12.93 1.97 1.99
C SER A 121 12.73 2.74 3.29
N GLN A 122 13.44 2.34 4.35
CA GLN A 122 13.44 3.06 5.62
C GLN A 122 13.87 4.54 5.47
N ASN A 123 14.68 4.83 4.45
CA ASN A 123 15.15 6.18 4.13
C ASN A 123 14.20 6.98 3.23
N GLY A 124 13.07 6.40 2.83
CA GLY A 124 12.07 7.03 1.97
C GLY A 124 12.59 7.32 0.56
N THR A 125 13.42 6.43 0.00
CA THR A 125 14.10 6.67 -1.29
C THR A 125 13.10 6.91 -2.41
N ASN A 126 12.07 6.06 -2.52
CA ASN A 126 11.07 6.15 -3.57
C ASN A 126 10.21 7.41 -3.41
N ALA A 127 9.84 7.76 -2.17
CA ALA A 127 9.10 8.99 -1.92
C ALA A 127 9.91 10.23 -2.26
N LYS A 128 11.21 10.26 -1.95
CA LYS A 128 12.10 11.37 -2.33
C LYS A 128 12.22 11.49 -3.84
N LEU A 129 12.30 10.37 -4.57
CA LEU A 129 12.33 10.36 -6.03
C LEU A 129 11.05 10.92 -6.65
N LEU A 130 9.90 10.66 -6.05
CA LEU A 130 8.61 11.13 -6.56
C LEU A 130 8.24 12.54 -6.09
N THR A 131 8.78 13.00 -4.96
CA THR A 131 8.37 14.27 -4.35
C THR A 131 8.75 15.45 -5.25
N ASN A 132 7.78 16.33 -5.49
CA ASN A 132 7.87 17.49 -6.38
C ASN A 132 8.04 17.14 -7.87
N CYS A 133 7.94 15.88 -8.26
CA CYS A 133 7.80 15.52 -9.66
C CYS A 133 6.44 15.99 -10.19
N SER A 134 6.46 16.52 -11.41
CA SER A 134 5.26 16.90 -12.15
C SER A 134 5.09 15.97 -13.34
N PHE A 135 3.85 15.66 -13.69
CA PHE A 135 3.55 14.80 -14.82
C PHE A 135 2.19 15.12 -15.42
N ASN A 136 1.99 14.72 -16.68
CA ASN A 136 0.72 14.93 -17.36
C ASN A 136 -0.30 13.91 -16.88
N PHE A 137 -1.42 14.40 -16.36
CA PHE A 137 -2.60 13.64 -16.02
C PHE A 137 -3.70 14.08 -16.99
N ASP A 138 -3.81 13.38 -18.12
CA ASP A 138 -4.62 13.81 -19.26
C ASP A 138 -4.23 15.22 -19.73
N LYS A 139 -5.14 16.19 -19.60
CA LYS A 139 -4.94 17.61 -19.95
C LYS A 139 -4.36 18.44 -18.81
N ASP A 140 -4.31 17.88 -17.60
CA ASP A 140 -3.85 18.57 -16.40
C ASP A 140 -2.36 18.27 -16.12
N VAL A 141 -1.67 19.24 -15.51
CA VAL A 141 -0.32 19.05 -14.99
C VAL A 141 -0.39 18.76 -13.51
N ALA A 142 -0.22 17.48 -13.17
CA ALA A 142 -0.27 16.99 -11.82
C ALA A 142 1.09 17.10 -11.13
N VAL A 143 1.09 17.38 -9.83
CA VAL A 143 2.30 17.46 -9.00
C VAL A 143 2.18 16.50 -7.82
N ILE A 144 3.22 15.70 -7.62
CA ILE A 144 3.34 14.79 -6.48
C ILE A 144 3.94 15.54 -5.30
N ARG A 145 3.34 15.39 -4.13
CA ARG A 145 3.80 15.99 -2.88
C ARG A 145 3.90 14.93 -1.80
N ALA A 146 4.96 14.99 -1.00
CA ALA A 146 5.02 14.26 0.24
C ALA A 146 3.94 14.74 1.21
N CYS A 147 3.39 13.82 1.99
CA CYS A 147 2.48 14.14 3.07
C CYS A 147 2.79 13.32 4.32
N ASN A 148 2.32 13.80 5.46
CA ASN A 148 2.23 12.97 6.66
C ASN A 148 1.16 11.90 6.44
N MET A 149 1.20 10.85 7.28
CA MET A 149 0.15 9.83 7.32
C MET A 149 -1.24 10.44 7.21
N HIS A 150 -2.07 9.87 6.31
CA HIS A 150 -3.37 10.43 5.95
C HIS A 150 -4.22 10.74 7.20
N PRO A 151 -4.73 11.96 7.36
CA PRO A 151 -5.57 12.30 8.50
C PRO A 151 -6.87 11.48 8.44
N GLY A 152 -7.08 10.60 9.43
CA GLY A 152 -8.36 9.91 9.62
C GLY A 152 -8.29 8.41 9.93
N ILE A 153 -7.19 7.69 9.65
CA ILE A 153 -7.08 6.26 10.00
C ILE A 153 -5.65 5.91 10.40
N SER A 154 -5.44 5.58 11.67
CA SER A 154 -4.21 4.93 12.11
C SER A 154 -4.09 3.54 11.47
N GLN A 155 -2.97 3.25 10.82
CA GLN A 155 -2.61 1.87 10.54
C GLN A 155 -2.21 1.19 11.85
N CYS A 156 -2.81 0.04 12.14
CA CYS A 156 -2.43 -0.75 13.29
C CYS A 156 -0.98 -1.26 13.14
N GLN A 157 -0.10 -0.95 14.09
CA GLN A 157 1.30 -1.41 14.09
C GLN A 157 1.46 -2.90 14.44
N ASN A 158 0.39 -3.55 14.90
CA ASN A 158 0.40 -4.97 15.28
C ASN A 158 -0.01 -5.86 14.09
N CYS A 159 -1.16 -5.60 13.47
CA CYS A 159 -1.67 -6.41 12.35
C CYS A 159 -1.49 -5.79 10.96
N TRP A 160 -0.98 -4.55 10.89
CA TRP A 160 -0.79 -3.80 9.64
C TRP A 160 -2.07 -3.55 8.82
N LYS A 161 -3.25 -3.80 9.39
CA LYS A 161 -4.56 -3.51 8.79
C LYS A 161 -5.03 -2.09 9.09
N TRP A 162 -5.85 -1.56 8.19
CA TRP A 162 -6.56 -0.30 8.35
C TRP A 162 -7.79 -0.45 9.25
N GLY A 163 -8.27 0.68 9.80
CA GLY A 163 -9.55 0.76 10.50
C GLY A 163 -9.47 0.68 12.03
N HIS A 164 -8.29 0.54 12.63
CA HIS A 164 -8.12 0.58 14.09
C HIS A 164 -6.69 0.97 14.53
N ILE A 165 -6.59 1.60 15.70
CA ILE A 165 -5.30 1.85 16.39
C ILE A 165 -4.73 0.56 16.98
N THR A 166 -3.40 0.50 17.13
CA THR A 166 -2.67 -0.66 17.70
C THR A 166 -3.25 -1.14 19.03
N THR A 167 -3.68 -0.22 19.90
CA THR A 167 -4.26 -0.54 21.22
C THR A 167 -5.62 -1.24 21.15
N LYS A 168 -6.32 -1.17 20.02
CA LYS A 168 -7.61 -1.87 19.78
C LYS A 168 -7.44 -3.09 18.87
N CYS A 169 -6.21 -3.51 18.61
CA CYS A 169 -5.94 -4.64 17.73
C CYS A 169 -6.20 -5.98 18.42
N ARG A 170 -6.94 -6.87 17.75
CA ARG A 170 -7.23 -8.22 18.23
C ARG A 170 -6.27 -9.29 17.70
N SER A 171 -5.25 -8.95 16.90
CA SER A 171 -4.24 -9.93 16.49
C SER A 171 -3.30 -10.20 17.66
N GLN A 172 -3.15 -11.46 18.05
CA GLN A 172 -2.12 -11.84 19.00
C GLN A 172 -0.79 -11.89 18.26
N GLY A 173 0.07 -10.89 18.49
CA GLY A 173 1.48 -10.98 18.10
C GLY A 173 2.16 -11.96 19.06
N TRP A 174 2.48 -13.15 18.59
CA TRP A 174 3.27 -14.10 19.38
C TRP A 174 4.73 -13.64 19.33
N ASN A 175 5.18 -12.97 20.38
CA ASN A 175 6.60 -12.79 20.64
C ASN A 175 7.17 -14.14 21.09
N LEU A 176 7.75 -14.92 20.17
CA LEU A 176 8.65 -16.00 20.57
C LEU A 176 9.95 -15.34 21.05
N VAL A 177 10.02 -15.08 22.35
CA VAL A 177 11.27 -14.78 23.04
C VAL A 177 12.06 -16.08 23.05
N LEU A 178 13.15 -16.15 22.30
CA LEU A 178 14.11 -17.25 22.44
C LEU A 178 14.65 -17.19 23.89
N PRO A 179 14.63 -18.31 24.63
CA PRO A 179 15.25 -18.33 25.95
C PRO A 179 16.75 -18.08 25.79
N SER A 180 17.28 -17.12 26.52
CA SER A 180 18.72 -16.92 26.68
C SER A 180 19.30 -18.17 27.32
N GLU A 181 20.25 -18.79 26.64
CA GLU A 181 21.04 -19.90 27.17
C GLU A 181 21.79 -19.45 28.43
N SER A 182 21.63 -20.20 29.52
CA SER A 182 22.50 -20.21 30.70
C SER A 182 22.59 -21.62 31.24
#